data_AF-A0A329MY73-F1
#
_entry.id   AF-A0A329MY73-F1
#
_cell.length_a   1.000
_cell.length_b   1.000
_cell.length_c   1.000
_cell.angle_alpha   90.00
_cell.angle_beta   90.00
_cell.angle_gamma   90.00
#
_symmetry.space_group_name_H-M   'P 1'
#
loop_
_entity.id
_entity.type
_entity.pdbx_description
1 polymer ?
#
loop_
_entity_poly.entity_id
_entity_poly.type
_entity_poly.pdbx_seq_one_letter_code
_entity_poly.pdbx_strand_id
1 'polypeptide(L)'
;MKKIAVFFLLLIALLFLLGFYLMRIREGLKSENEKVELAWEKVIQADKERTAFLRENTNRFTGLPGFETMDSLLNVHYYPDANTKPYMYRQSRINNYTVMYIDQTEGISGFRDTIRRYDARSNQYIEDYNKKAGAFNRNASAFPNIIVSRKYKYKRKAKFRVVYGMYDNMEEKDKKMQEWMSKMEREKGL
;
A
#
# COMPACT_ATOMS: atom_id res chain seq x y z
N MET A 1 -41.01 19.29 38.25
CA MET A 1 -41.41 18.40 37.13
C MET A 1 -41.14 19.00 35.75
N LYS A 2 -41.67 20.18 35.37
CA LYS A 2 -41.45 20.77 34.02
C LYS A 2 -39.97 20.95 33.63
N LYS A 3 -39.10 21.44 34.54
CA LYS A 3 -37.65 21.59 34.29
C LYS A 3 -36.94 20.25 34.03
N ILE A 4 -37.40 19.18 34.67
CA ILE A 4 -36.85 17.83 34.52
C ILE A 4 -37.24 17.27 33.14
N ALA A 5 -38.50 17.45 32.72
CA ALA A 5 -38.95 17.02 31.39
C ALA A 5 -38.20 17.76 30.25
N VAL A 6 -37.98 19.07 30.39
CA VAL A 6 -37.19 19.85 29.43
C VAL A 6 -35.74 19.36 29.36
N PHE A 7 -35.12 19.05 30.49
CA PHE A 7 -33.77 18.49 30.53
C PHE A 7 -33.67 17.16 29.77
N PHE A 8 -34.61 16.23 29.97
CA PHE A 8 -34.63 14.96 29.24
C PHE A 8 -34.86 15.15 27.74
N LEU A 9 -35.74 16.08 27.35
CA LEU A 9 -35.95 16.44 25.94
C LEU A 9 -34.66 16.95 25.28
N LEU A 10 -33.93 17.85 25.96
CA LEU A 10 -32.64 18.35 25.49
C LEU A 10 -31.58 17.25 25.39
N LEU A 11 -31.53 16.34 26.37
CA LEU A 11 -30.62 15.20 26.36
C LEU A 11 -30.90 14.27 25.17
N ILE A 12 -32.17 13.97 24.90
CA ILE A 12 -32.57 13.15 23.76
C ILE A 12 -32.16 13.84 22.45
N ALA A 13 -32.46 15.12 22.29
CA ALA A 13 -32.06 15.88 21.10
C ALA A 13 -30.54 15.87 20.88
N LEU A 14 -29.75 16.02 21.96
CA LEU A 14 -28.29 15.94 21.91
C LEU A 14 -27.81 14.55 21.45
N LEU A 15 -28.40 13.48 21.96
CA LEU A 15 -28.06 12.11 21.56
C LEU A 15 -28.39 11.86 20.08
N PHE A 16 -29.50 12.41 19.57
CA PHE A 16 -29.85 12.34 18.14
C PHE A 16 -28.82 13.07 17.28
N LEU A 17 -28.42 14.29 17.65
CA LEU A 17 -27.41 15.07 16.93
C LEU A 17 -26.06 14.34 16.92
N LEU A 18 -25.67 13.76 18.06
CA LEU A 18 -24.44 12.97 18.17
C LEU A 18 -24.50 11.73 17.28
N GLY A 19 -25.64 11.02 17.28
CA GLY A 19 -25.86 9.85 16.42
C GLY A 19 -25.75 10.20 14.94
N PHE A 20 -26.38 11.29 14.51
CA PHE A 20 -26.30 11.79 13.13
C PHE A 20 -24.86 12.16 12.74
N TYR A 21 -24.14 12.83 13.64
CA TYR A 21 -22.74 13.19 13.42
C TYR A 21 -21.82 11.97 13.26
N LEU A 22 -21.96 10.96 14.13
CA LEU A 22 -21.19 9.71 14.03
C LEU A 22 -21.53 8.92 12.75
N MET A 23 -22.78 8.97 12.29
CA MET A 23 -23.19 8.37 11.02
C MET A 23 -22.50 9.06 9.83
N ARG A 24 -22.42 10.39 9.82
CA ARG A 24 -21.70 11.14 8.79
C ARG A 24 -20.21 10.79 8.74
N ILE A 25 -19.58 10.63 9.91
CA ILE A 25 -18.19 10.16 10.00
C ILE A 25 -18.04 8.77 9.38
N ARG A 26 -18.95 7.85 9.70
CA ARG A 26 -18.93 6.48 9.16
C ARG A 26 -18.98 6.49 7.62
N GLU A 27 -19.93 7.21 7.04
CA GLU A 27 -20.05 7.28 5.58
C GLU A 27 -18.81 7.91 4.93
N GLY A 28 -18.23 8.95 5.56
CA GLY A 28 -16.96 9.53 5.12
C GLY A 28 -15.80 8.54 5.15
N LEU A 29 -15.64 7.78 6.24
CA LEU A 29 -14.59 6.76 6.36
C LEU A 29 -14.79 5.60 5.38
N LYS A 30 -16.05 5.20 5.14
CA LYS A 30 -16.40 4.17 4.16
C LYS A 30 -16.00 4.60 2.75
N SER A 31 -16.39 5.80 2.33
CA SER A 31 -16.06 6.34 1.01
C SER A 31 -14.54 6.47 0.81
N GLU A 32 -13.81 6.97 1.82
CA GLU A 32 -12.34 7.05 1.74
C GLU A 32 -11.69 5.67 1.68
N ASN A 33 -12.22 4.68 2.39
CA ASN A 33 -11.74 3.30 2.32
C ASN A 33 -11.90 2.71 0.91
N GLU A 34 -13.07 2.88 0.30
CA GLU A 34 -13.37 2.44 -1.08
C GLU A 34 -12.43 3.10 -2.09
N LYS A 35 -12.14 4.41 -1.94
CA LYS A 35 -11.17 5.10 -2.80
C LYS A 35 -9.77 4.50 -2.71
N VAL A 36 -9.33 4.08 -1.51
CA VAL A 36 -8.03 3.43 -1.31
C VAL A 36 -8.02 2.04 -1.96
N GLU A 37 -9.09 1.28 -1.84
CA GLU A 37 -9.24 -0.05 -2.44
C GLU A 37 -9.21 0.03 -3.97
N LEU A 38 -9.97 0.94 -4.57
CA LEU A 38 -9.93 1.19 -6.02
C LEU A 38 -8.55 1.65 -6.52
N ALA A 39 -7.81 2.42 -5.70
CA ALA A 39 -6.45 2.81 -6.05
C ALA A 39 -5.47 1.62 -5.96
N TRP A 40 -5.68 0.73 -5.00
CA TRP A 40 -4.89 -0.48 -4.86
C TRP A 40 -5.11 -1.45 -6.02
N GLU A 41 -6.34 -1.61 -6.48
CA GLU A 41 -6.67 -2.41 -7.66
C GLU A 41 -5.90 -1.95 -8.90
N LYS A 42 -5.73 -0.64 -9.09
CA LYS A 42 -4.92 -0.08 -10.19
C LYS A 42 -3.45 -0.42 -10.08
N VAL A 43 -2.89 -0.43 -8.86
CA VAL A 43 -1.51 -0.88 -8.60
C VAL A 43 -1.38 -2.36 -8.98
N ILE A 44 -2.28 -3.21 -8.47
CA ILE A 44 -2.28 -4.65 -8.77
C ILE A 44 -2.40 -4.90 -10.27
N GLN A 45 -3.26 -4.16 -10.98
CA GLN A 45 -3.44 -4.31 -12.42
C GLN A 45 -2.17 -3.93 -13.19
N ALA A 46 -1.52 -2.81 -12.84
CA ALA A 46 -0.26 -2.42 -13.46
C ALA A 46 0.87 -3.44 -13.18
N ASP A 47 0.93 -3.98 -11.97
CA ASP A 47 1.90 -5.02 -11.59
C ASP A 47 1.65 -6.34 -12.33
N LYS A 48 0.38 -6.72 -12.56
CA LYS A 48 0.03 -7.89 -13.38
C LYS A 48 0.54 -7.73 -14.80
N GLU A 49 0.28 -6.58 -15.43
CA GLU A 49 0.71 -6.31 -16.81
C GLU A 49 2.24 -6.29 -16.92
N ARG A 50 2.93 -5.66 -15.96
CA ARG A 50 4.40 -5.65 -15.90
C ARG A 50 4.96 -7.06 -15.70
N THR A 51 4.38 -7.85 -14.79
CA THR A 51 4.80 -9.24 -14.52
C THR A 51 4.58 -10.13 -15.74
N ALA A 52 3.45 -9.97 -16.45
CA ALA A 52 3.16 -10.69 -17.68
C ALA A 52 4.21 -10.39 -18.76
N PHE A 53 4.49 -9.10 -18.99
CA PHE A 53 5.52 -8.68 -19.94
C PHE A 53 6.91 -9.24 -19.58
N LEU A 54 7.29 -9.21 -18.29
CA LEU A 54 8.55 -9.79 -17.84
C LEU A 54 8.59 -11.31 -18.07
N ARG A 55 7.49 -12.02 -17.83
CA ARG A 55 7.38 -13.47 -18.05
C ARG A 55 7.45 -13.83 -19.53
N GLU A 56 6.82 -13.06 -20.42
CA GLU A 56 6.92 -13.28 -21.87
C GLU A 56 8.34 -13.08 -22.41
N ASN A 57 9.17 -12.38 -21.65
CA ASN A 57 10.54 -12.04 -22.01
C ASN A 57 11.58 -12.73 -21.10
N THR A 58 11.20 -13.75 -20.30
CA THR A 58 12.13 -14.43 -19.37
C THR A 58 13.31 -15.08 -20.06
N ASN A 59 13.11 -15.64 -21.26
CA ASN A 59 14.19 -16.23 -22.07
C ASN A 59 15.34 -15.25 -22.35
N ARG A 60 15.10 -13.94 -22.24
CA ARG A 60 16.12 -12.90 -22.42
C ARG A 60 17.05 -12.73 -21.22
N PHE A 61 16.69 -13.30 -20.08
CA PHE A 61 17.46 -13.25 -18.84
C PHE A 61 18.15 -14.58 -18.52
N THR A 62 17.95 -15.62 -19.34
CA THR A 62 18.55 -16.93 -19.13
C THR A 62 20.08 -16.81 -19.07
N GLY A 63 20.67 -17.35 -18.01
CA GLY A 63 22.12 -17.28 -17.77
C GLY A 63 22.59 -16.01 -17.05
N LEU A 64 21.72 -15.03 -16.80
CA LEU A 64 22.07 -13.86 -15.97
C LEU A 64 22.03 -14.20 -14.47
N PRO A 65 22.89 -13.57 -13.64
CA PRO A 65 22.91 -13.81 -12.20
C PRO A 65 21.57 -13.54 -11.53
N GLY A 66 21.00 -14.57 -10.89
CA GLY A 66 19.71 -14.49 -10.18
C GLY A 66 18.48 -14.79 -11.04
N PHE A 67 18.67 -15.25 -12.28
CA PHE A 67 17.57 -15.61 -13.19
C PHE A 67 16.57 -16.59 -12.58
N GLU A 68 17.02 -17.70 -12.01
CA GLU A 68 16.15 -18.73 -11.43
C GLU A 68 15.26 -18.17 -10.32
N THR A 69 15.79 -17.25 -9.52
CA THR A 69 15.00 -16.57 -8.48
C THR A 69 13.97 -15.63 -9.09
N MET A 70 14.34 -14.84 -10.11
CA MET A 70 13.38 -13.98 -10.80
C MET A 70 12.27 -14.79 -11.47
N ASP A 71 12.61 -15.87 -12.18
CA ASP A 71 11.63 -16.74 -12.84
C ASP A 71 10.65 -17.34 -11.82
N SER A 72 11.17 -17.88 -10.72
CA SER A 72 10.36 -18.36 -9.60
C SER A 72 9.40 -17.27 -9.07
N LEU A 73 9.89 -16.05 -8.84
CA LEU A 73 9.06 -14.94 -8.35
C LEU A 73 7.97 -14.55 -9.35
N LEU A 74 8.29 -14.52 -10.66
CA LEU A 74 7.34 -14.19 -11.72
C LEU A 74 6.24 -15.25 -11.85
N ASN A 75 6.54 -16.53 -11.59
CA ASN A 75 5.59 -17.64 -11.71
C ASN A 75 4.65 -17.80 -10.50
N VAL A 76 4.93 -17.14 -9.37
CA VAL A 76 4.02 -17.09 -8.22
C VAL A 76 2.84 -16.15 -8.49
N HIS A 77 1.61 -16.69 -8.46
CA HIS A 77 0.38 -15.91 -8.55
C HIS A 77 -0.07 -15.39 -7.18
N TYR A 78 0.57 -14.32 -6.70
CA TYR A 78 0.23 -13.69 -5.43
C TYR A 78 -0.08 -12.19 -5.63
N TYR A 79 -1.36 -11.83 -5.55
CA TYR A 79 -1.89 -10.46 -5.67
C TYR A 79 -2.91 -10.22 -4.55
N PRO A 80 -2.52 -9.64 -3.41
CA PRO A 80 -3.42 -9.51 -2.26
C PRO A 80 -4.42 -8.35 -2.43
N ASP A 81 -5.59 -8.46 -1.77
CA ASP A 81 -6.64 -7.43 -1.77
C ASP A 81 -6.23 -6.13 -1.04
N ALA A 82 -5.13 -6.17 -0.29
CA ALA A 82 -4.54 -5.01 0.36
C ALA A 82 -3.03 -5.12 0.37
N ASN A 83 -2.36 -3.97 0.42
CA ASN A 83 -0.91 -3.93 0.53
C ASN A 83 -0.39 -4.65 1.80
N THR A 84 0.49 -5.63 1.60
CA THR A 84 1.14 -6.41 2.65
C THR A 84 2.67 -6.33 2.53
N LYS A 85 3.37 -6.54 3.65
CA LYS A 85 4.84 -6.62 3.64
C LYS A 85 5.39 -7.71 2.71
N PRO A 86 4.87 -8.95 2.72
CA PRO A 86 5.34 -9.99 1.81
C PRO A 86 5.19 -9.59 0.34
N TYR A 87 4.10 -8.92 -0.02
CA TYR A 87 3.89 -8.45 -1.39
C TYR A 87 4.90 -7.37 -1.79
N MET A 88 5.13 -6.37 -0.92
CA MET A 88 6.16 -5.35 -1.13
C MET A 88 7.55 -5.96 -1.32
N TYR A 89 7.93 -6.94 -0.50
CA TYR A 89 9.24 -7.60 -0.63
C TYR A 89 9.36 -8.37 -1.93
N ARG A 90 8.32 -9.10 -2.33
CA ARG A 90 8.28 -9.77 -3.64
C ARG A 90 8.47 -8.78 -4.78
N GLN A 91 7.71 -7.68 -4.78
CA GLN A 91 7.79 -6.67 -5.84
C GLN A 91 9.13 -5.94 -5.87
N SER A 92 9.71 -5.64 -4.70
CA SER A 92 11.07 -5.10 -4.55
C SER A 92 12.11 -6.03 -5.17
N ARG A 93 12.05 -7.35 -4.91
CA ARG A 93 12.96 -8.33 -5.52
C ARG A 93 12.81 -8.40 -7.04
N ILE A 94 11.57 -8.48 -7.55
CA ILE A 94 11.30 -8.48 -9.00
C ILE A 94 11.88 -7.21 -9.65
N ASN A 95 11.64 -6.05 -9.04
CA ASN A 95 12.17 -4.77 -9.51
C ASN A 95 13.70 -4.75 -9.52
N ASN A 96 14.36 -5.21 -8.45
CA ASN A 96 15.82 -5.22 -8.36
C ASN A 96 16.45 -6.08 -9.46
N TYR A 97 15.94 -7.28 -9.70
CA TYR A 97 16.40 -8.10 -10.83
C TYR A 97 16.13 -7.43 -12.18
N THR A 98 14.95 -6.82 -12.34
CA THR A 98 14.63 -6.09 -13.58
C THR A 98 15.63 -4.96 -13.85
N VAL A 99 15.98 -4.17 -12.82
CA VAL A 99 16.95 -3.08 -12.91
C VAL A 99 18.34 -3.62 -13.26
N MET A 100 18.78 -4.71 -12.61
CA MET A 100 20.07 -5.34 -12.91
C MET A 100 20.17 -5.81 -14.37
N TYR A 101 19.09 -6.32 -14.94
CA TYR A 101 19.08 -6.86 -16.31
C TYR A 101 18.85 -5.79 -17.38
N ILE A 102 18.18 -4.69 -17.07
CA ILE A 102 17.92 -3.60 -18.03
C ILE A 102 19.23 -3.05 -18.63
N ASP A 103 20.28 -2.90 -17.82
CA ASP A 103 21.54 -2.35 -18.32
C ASP A 103 22.45 -3.43 -18.96
N GLN A 104 22.14 -4.72 -18.75
CA GLN A 104 22.85 -5.86 -19.36
C GLN A 104 22.25 -6.32 -20.70
N THR A 105 21.13 -5.73 -21.11
CA THR A 105 20.42 -6.05 -22.35
C THR A 105 20.68 -5.04 -23.47
N GLU A 106 21.83 -4.35 -23.45
CA GLU A 106 22.29 -3.46 -24.53
C GLU A 106 22.18 -4.17 -25.89
N GLY A 107 21.34 -3.63 -26.78
CA GLY A 107 21.11 -4.17 -28.13
C GLY A 107 19.68 -4.63 -28.43
N ILE A 108 18.79 -4.70 -27.45
CA ILE A 108 17.39 -5.11 -27.67
C ILE A 108 16.48 -3.87 -27.80
N SER A 109 16.21 -3.47 -29.05
CA SER A 109 15.32 -2.35 -29.36
C SER A 109 13.96 -2.48 -28.66
N GLY A 110 13.59 -1.47 -27.87
CA GLY A 110 12.24 -1.32 -27.29
C GLY A 110 11.97 -2.06 -25.97
N PHE A 111 12.79 -3.01 -25.51
CA PHE A 111 12.57 -3.69 -24.22
C PHE A 111 12.70 -2.70 -23.04
N ARG A 112 13.83 -1.99 -22.98
CA ARG A 112 14.13 -0.98 -21.96
C ARG A 112 13.04 0.09 -21.89
N ASP A 113 12.62 0.60 -23.04
CA ASP A 113 11.60 1.64 -23.12
C ASP A 113 10.23 1.13 -22.66
N THR A 114 9.91 -0.12 -23.01
CA THR A 114 8.67 -0.75 -22.56
C THR A 114 8.64 -0.93 -21.06
N ILE A 115 9.72 -1.44 -20.44
CA ILE A 115 9.80 -1.52 -18.98
C ILE A 115 9.72 -0.15 -18.33
N ARG A 116 10.43 0.86 -18.85
CA ARG A 116 10.35 2.23 -18.32
C ARG A 116 8.93 2.79 -18.36
N ARG A 117 8.15 2.50 -19.41
CA ARG A 117 6.72 2.86 -19.46
C ARG A 117 5.91 2.14 -18.39
N TYR A 118 6.15 0.84 -18.17
CA TYR A 118 5.52 0.10 -17.07
C TYR A 118 5.89 0.68 -15.71
N ASP A 119 7.17 0.93 -15.46
CA ASP A 119 7.68 1.48 -14.20
C ASP A 119 7.08 2.86 -13.90
N ALA A 120 7.06 3.76 -14.89
CA ALA A 120 6.45 5.10 -14.75
C ALA A 120 4.97 5.02 -14.38
N ARG A 121 4.20 4.16 -15.07
CA ARG A 121 2.78 3.97 -14.82
C ARG A 121 2.51 3.32 -13.45
N SER A 122 3.26 2.30 -13.08
CA SER A 122 3.16 1.68 -11.75
C SER A 122 3.48 2.71 -10.66
N ASN A 123 4.56 3.48 -10.80
CA ASN A 123 4.93 4.53 -9.85
C ASN A 123 3.83 5.59 -9.69
N GLN A 124 3.18 6.01 -10.78
CA GLN A 124 2.04 6.92 -10.73
C GLN A 124 0.86 6.35 -9.92
N TYR A 125 0.50 5.09 -10.14
CA TYR A 125 -0.58 4.45 -9.37
C TYR A 125 -0.22 4.23 -7.90
N ILE A 126 1.05 3.92 -7.62
CA ILE A 126 1.56 3.78 -6.25
C ILE A 126 1.49 5.12 -5.52
N GLU A 127 1.84 6.23 -6.18
CA GLU A 127 1.74 7.56 -5.61
C GLU A 127 0.28 7.91 -5.24
N ASP A 128 -0.66 7.68 -6.17
CA ASP A 128 -2.09 7.89 -5.94
C ASP A 128 -2.62 7.03 -4.78
N TYR A 129 -2.27 5.73 -4.76
CA TYR A 129 -2.58 4.82 -3.67
C TYR A 129 -2.05 5.36 -2.33
N ASN A 130 -0.77 5.73 -2.27
CA ASN A 130 -0.13 6.20 -1.05
C ASN A 130 -0.72 7.51 -0.54
N LYS A 131 -1.10 8.41 -1.45
CA LYS A 131 -1.80 9.66 -1.13
C LYS A 131 -3.15 9.38 -0.48
N LYS A 132 -3.97 8.52 -1.08
CA LYS A 132 -5.28 8.12 -0.56
C LYS A 132 -5.17 7.36 0.75
N ALA A 133 -4.25 6.40 0.85
CA ALA A 133 -3.98 5.66 2.08
C ALA A 133 -3.54 6.60 3.22
N GLY A 134 -2.71 7.61 2.90
CA GLY A 134 -2.31 8.65 3.84
C GLY A 134 -3.48 9.51 4.33
N ALA A 135 -4.36 9.95 3.41
CA ALA A 135 -5.55 10.72 3.75
C ALA A 135 -6.51 9.93 4.64
N PHE A 136 -6.82 8.68 4.25
CA PHE A 136 -7.63 7.77 5.04
C PHE A 136 -7.05 7.55 6.44
N ASN A 137 -5.74 7.24 6.54
CA ASN A 137 -5.10 7.00 7.84
C ASN A 137 -5.16 8.21 8.77
N ARG A 138 -4.95 9.43 8.25
CA ARG A 138 -5.07 10.67 9.03
C ARG A 138 -6.51 10.86 9.51
N ASN A 139 -7.46 10.71 8.60
CA ASN A 139 -8.88 10.93 8.89
C ASN A 139 -9.42 9.90 9.90
N ALA A 140 -9.06 8.62 9.74
CA ALA A 140 -9.46 7.54 10.63
C ALA A 140 -8.83 7.63 12.02
N SER A 141 -7.69 8.29 12.17
CA SER A 141 -6.98 8.41 13.45
C SER A 141 -7.35 9.67 14.24
N ALA A 142 -8.03 10.64 13.61
CA ALA A 142 -8.45 11.88 14.27
C ALA A 142 -9.57 11.64 15.29
N PHE A 143 -9.62 12.43 16.37
CA PHE A 143 -10.77 12.43 17.26
C PHE A 143 -11.91 13.28 16.65
N PRO A 144 -13.19 12.83 16.67
CA PRO A 144 -13.69 11.57 17.24
C PRO A 144 -13.75 10.39 16.25
N ASN A 145 -13.27 10.56 15.02
CA ASN A 145 -13.30 9.54 13.97
C ASN A 145 -12.67 8.20 14.38
N ILE A 146 -11.65 8.22 15.24
CA ILE A 146 -11.01 7.02 15.79
C ILE A 146 -12.00 6.11 16.53
N ILE A 147 -13.03 6.66 17.18
CA ILE A 147 -14.07 5.89 17.86
C ILE A 147 -14.88 5.09 16.82
N VAL A 148 -15.31 5.78 15.75
CA VAL A 148 -16.04 5.17 14.64
C VAL A 148 -15.16 4.16 13.91
N SER A 149 -13.91 4.51 13.63
CA SER A 149 -12.92 3.63 13.00
C SER A 149 -12.75 2.31 13.76
N ARG A 150 -12.63 2.36 15.09
CA ARG A 150 -12.53 1.17 15.95
C ARG A 150 -13.82 0.37 15.96
N LYS A 151 -14.98 1.03 16.12
CA LYS A 151 -16.29 0.37 16.11
C LYS A 151 -16.54 -0.42 14.82
N TYR A 152 -16.15 0.14 13.68
CA TYR A 152 -16.34 -0.47 12.35
C TYR A 152 -15.12 -1.24 11.83
N LYS A 153 -14.10 -1.46 12.67
CA LYS A 153 -12.88 -2.23 12.33
C LYS A 153 -12.12 -1.72 11.09
N TYR A 154 -12.20 -0.41 10.81
CA TYR A 154 -11.39 0.22 9.78
C TYR A 154 -9.91 0.20 10.19
N LYS A 155 -9.10 -0.59 9.47
CA LYS A 155 -7.67 -0.76 9.72
C LYS A 155 -6.86 0.28 8.94
N ARG A 156 -5.75 0.73 9.52
CA ARG A 156 -4.77 1.58 8.83
C ARG A 156 -4.25 0.88 7.59
N LYS A 157 -4.10 1.63 6.49
CA LYS A 157 -3.62 1.16 5.19
C LYS A 157 -2.11 1.34 5.12
N ALA A 158 -1.36 0.28 4.85
CA ALA A 158 0.09 0.34 4.72
C ALA A 158 0.48 1.06 3.43
N LYS A 159 1.47 1.96 3.47
CA LYS A 159 2.01 2.57 2.24
C LYS A 159 2.79 1.54 1.44
N PHE A 160 2.64 1.53 0.12
CA PHE A 160 3.41 0.70 -0.80
C PHE A 160 4.68 1.48 -1.17
N ARG A 161 5.85 0.98 -0.76
CA ARG A 161 7.08 1.78 -0.78
C ARG A 161 7.90 1.57 -2.04
N VAL A 162 7.65 0.52 -2.82
CA VAL A 162 8.49 0.14 -3.97
C VAL A 162 8.49 1.28 -4.99
N VAL A 163 9.69 1.67 -5.42
CA VAL A 163 9.88 2.62 -6.53
C VAL A 163 10.47 1.83 -7.69
N TYR A 164 9.66 1.61 -8.72
CA TYR A 164 10.08 0.87 -9.89
C TYR A 164 11.14 1.63 -10.68
N GLY A 165 12.13 0.91 -11.21
CA GLY A 165 13.27 1.47 -11.94
C GLY A 165 14.44 1.92 -11.05
N MET A 166 14.33 1.76 -9.73
CA MET A 166 15.40 2.03 -8.76
C MET A 166 15.70 0.80 -7.93
N TYR A 167 16.97 0.46 -7.73
CA TYR A 167 17.34 -0.64 -6.85
C TYR A 167 17.02 -0.29 -5.39
N ASP A 168 16.21 -1.12 -4.74
CA ASP A 168 15.86 -0.96 -3.32
C ASP A 168 15.65 -2.32 -2.63
N ASN A 169 16.52 -2.69 -1.69
CA ASN A 169 16.36 -3.87 -0.85
C ASN A 169 15.48 -3.56 0.37
N MET A 170 14.17 -3.71 0.21
CA MET A 170 13.20 -3.36 1.25
C MET A 170 13.23 -4.24 2.48
N GLU A 171 13.52 -5.53 2.28
CA GLU A 171 13.55 -6.49 3.37
C GLU A 171 14.71 -6.19 4.33
N GLU A 172 15.88 -5.87 3.79
CA GLU A 172 17.04 -5.46 4.59
C GLU A 172 16.79 -4.14 5.32
N LYS A 173 16.17 -3.14 4.66
CA LYS A 173 15.79 -1.88 5.30
C LYS A 173 14.83 -2.09 6.46
N ASP A 174 13.80 -2.93 6.28
CA ASP A 174 12.83 -3.23 7.33
C ASP A 174 13.49 -4.01 8.49
N LYS A 175 14.42 -4.93 8.20
CA LYS A 175 15.20 -5.64 9.23
C LYS A 175 16.06 -4.68 10.05
N LYS A 176 16.82 -3.79 9.40
CA LYS A 176 17.63 -2.76 10.08
C LYS A 176 16.77 -1.84 10.95
N MET A 177 15.59 -1.46 10.47
CA MET A 177 14.64 -0.66 11.24
C MET A 177 14.15 -1.40 12.49
N GLN A 178 13.83 -2.69 12.38
CA GLN A 178 13.42 -3.51 13.53
C GLN A 178 14.54 -3.65 14.56
N GLU A 179 15.76 -3.95 14.11
CA GLU A 179 16.94 -4.02 14.98
C GLU A 179 17.17 -2.68 15.71
N TRP A 180 17.04 -1.56 14.99
CA TRP A 180 17.15 -0.23 15.59
C TRP A 180 16.05 0.04 16.62
N MET A 181 14.79 -0.29 16.33
CA MET A 181 13.69 -0.12 17.30
C MET A 181 13.92 -0.97 18.55
N SER A 182 14.32 -2.24 18.40
CA SER A 182 14.65 -3.10 19.55
C SER A 182 15.85 -2.59 20.35
N LYS A 183 16.82 -1.95 19.70
CA LYS A 183 17.93 -1.28 20.40
C LYS A 183 17.42 -0.08 21.19
N MET A 184 16.65 0.79 20.57
CA MET A 184 16.11 2.00 21.20
C MET A 184 15.16 1.70 22.36
N GLU A 185 14.36 0.64 22.24
CA GLU A 185 13.51 0.14 23.32
C GLU A 185 14.35 -0.20 24.56
N ARG A 186 15.43 -0.96 24.39
CA ARG A 186 16.33 -1.35 25.49
C ARG A 186 17.07 -0.17 26.09
N GLU A 187 17.48 0.79 25.26
CA GLU A 187 18.31 1.93 25.71
C GLU A 187 17.49 3.08 26.29
N LYS A 188 16.27 3.30 25.80
CA LYS A 188 15.49 4.52 26.08
C LYS A 188 14.07 4.28 26.59
N GLY A 189 13.57 3.04 26.59
CA GLY A 189 12.21 2.70 27.01
C GLY A 189 11.15 3.39 26.14
N LEU A 190 11.06 2.99 24.87
CA LEU A 190 10.08 3.53 23.92
C LEU A 190 8.71 2.85 24.05
#